data_AF-A0A4P7YAL2-F1
#
_entry.id   AF-A0A4P7YAL2-F1
#
_cell.length_a   1.000
_cell.length_b   1.000
_cell.length_c   1.000
_cell.angle_alpha   90.00
_cell.angle_beta   90.00
_cell.angle_gamma   90.00
#
_symmetry.space_group_name_H-M   'P 1'
#
loop_
_entity.id
_entity.type
_entity.pdbx_description
1 polymer ?
#
loop_
_entity_poly.entity_id
_entity_poly.type
_entity_poly.pdbx_seq_one_letter_code
_entity_poly.pdbx_strand_id
1 'polypeptide(L)'
;MTVLEKLSIEEALNQTLEIIAHRLLVFTQRFAPETREKLLSDISKIVDSDDKLIATAVRKSANFLSYLSREELTVVNHLIKAFDEHKDAKKFSGLSPLAIPTLLFSLEHAYAGQDKFAKDNTVDRQKSIKRSRILDSLNYSDARSKTCELLDELRPESGWKDENQAATGIMEKLKEYLNKEKIRYPQSHNAASLKKLLVNWMKKRDIVKLALEQKQSR
;
A
#
# COMPACT_ATOMS: atom_id res chain seq x y z
N MET A 1 -9.81 -17.43 -18.74
CA MET A 1 -10.94 -17.97 -17.98
C MET A 1 -10.54 -18.11 -16.53
N THR A 2 -11.14 -17.34 -15.63
CA THR A 2 -10.93 -17.45 -14.19
C THR A 2 -11.70 -18.66 -13.64
N VAL A 3 -11.28 -19.22 -12.50
CA VAL A 3 -11.88 -20.44 -11.89
C VAL A 3 -13.40 -20.29 -11.66
N LEU A 4 -13.88 -19.07 -11.42
CA LEU A 4 -15.29 -18.74 -11.20
C LEU A 4 -16.19 -18.95 -12.44
N GLU A 5 -15.68 -18.81 -13.66
CA GLU A 5 -16.48 -18.97 -14.89
C GLU A 5 -16.85 -20.44 -15.17
N LYS A 6 -16.28 -21.37 -14.40
CA LYS A 6 -16.54 -22.82 -14.50
C LYS A 6 -17.47 -23.35 -13.39
N LEU A 7 -17.85 -22.49 -12.44
CA LEU A 7 -18.70 -22.85 -11.31
C LEU A 7 -20.15 -22.47 -11.57
N SER A 8 -21.08 -23.14 -10.90
CA SER A 8 -22.45 -22.63 -10.82
C SER A 8 -22.47 -21.27 -10.10
N ILE A 9 -23.48 -20.45 -10.37
CA ILE A 9 -23.62 -19.13 -9.71
C ILE A 9 -23.69 -19.29 -8.18
N GLU A 10 -24.33 -20.35 -7.70
CA GLU A 10 -24.43 -20.66 -6.26
C GLU A 10 -23.07 -21.01 -5.65
N GLU A 11 -22.30 -21.89 -6.29
CA GLU A 11 -20.94 -22.22 -5.84
C GLU A 11 -20.03 -20.98 -5.88
N ALA A 12 -20.14 -20.16 -6.94
CA ALA A 12 -19.39 -18.92 -7.07
C ALA A 12 -19.72 -17.91 -5.96
N LEU A 13 -21.01 -17.78 -5.60
CA LEU A 13 -21.46 -16.94 -4.49
C LEU A 13 -20.89 -17.40 -3.15
N ASN A 14 -20.92 -18.71 -2.89
CA ASN A 14 -20.42 -19.29 -1.65
C ASN A 14 -18.91 -19.10 -1.51
N GLN A 15 -18.15 -19.46 -2.55
CA GLN A 15 -16.69 -19.28 -2.53
C GLN A 15 -16.28 -17.81 -2.40
N THR A 16 -16.99 -16.91 -3.08
CA THR A 16 -16.71 -15.47 -2.98
C THR A 16 -16.95 -14.97 -1.57
N LEU A 17 -18.04 -15.38 -0.92
CA LEU A 17 -18.32 -15.01 0.47
C LEU A 17 -17.27 -15.55 1.44
N GLU A 18 -16.88 -16.81 1.30
CA GLU A 18 -15.83 -17.43 2.12
C GLU A 18 -14.51 -16.65 2.01
N ILE A 19 -14.13 -16.25 0.79
CA ILE A 19 -12.95 -15.42 0.58
C ILE A 19 -13.09 -14.09 1.30
N ILE A 20 -14.18 -13.34 1.08
CA ILE A 20 -14.35 -12.02 1.73
C ILE A 20 -14.34 -12.16 3.25
N ALA A 21 -15.04 -13.16 3.80
CA ALA A 21 -15.08 -13.43 5.24
C ALA A 21 -13.70 -13.81 5.80
N HIS A 22 -12.96 -14.68 5.12
CA HIS A 22 -11.59 -15.03 5.50
C HIS A 22 -10.67 -13.81 5.46
N ARG A 23 -10.80 -12.96 4.43
CA ARG A 23 -10.03 -11.72 4.30
C ARG A 23 -10.34 -10.74 5.43
N LEU A 24 -11.61 -10.57 5.79
CA LEU A 24 -12.01 -9.77 6.93
C LEU A 24 -11.46 -10.34 8.24
N LEU A 25 -11.53 -11.66 8.44
CA LEU A 25 -11.02 -12.32 9.64
C LEU A 25 -9.51 -12.10 9.81
N VAL A 26 -8.72 -12.36 8.76
CA VAL A 26 -7.27 -12.10 8.75
C VAL A 26 -6.98 -10.61 8.98
N PHE A 27 -7.82 -9.72 8.44
CA PHE A 27 -7.68 -8.29 8.72
C PHE A 27 -7.93 -7.99 10.20
N THR A 28 -9.01 -8.48 10.79
CA THR A 28 -9.39 -8.09 12.15
C THR A 28 -8.58 -8.77 13.26
N GLN A 29 -7.94 -9.90 12.96
CA GLN A 29 -7.05 -10.62 13.89
C GLN A 29 -5.87 -9.76 14.39
N ARG A 30 -5.50 -8.71 13.66
CA ARG A 30 -4.40 -7.80 14.03
C ARG A 30 -4.75 -6.81 15.14
N PHE A 31 -6.04 -6.60 15.43
CA PHE A 31 -6.49 -5.63 16.43
C PHE A 31 -6.74 -6.30 17.78
N ALA A 32 -6.64 -5.49 18.84
CA ALA A 32 -7.08 -5.86 20.18
C ALA A 32 -8.57 -6.25 20.20
N PRO A 33 -9.01 -7.14 21.10
CA PRO A 33 -10.38 -7.65 21.13
C PRO A 33 -11.47 -6.56 21.07
N GLU A 34 -11.35 -5.53 21.90
CA GLU A 34 -12.31 -4.42 21.97
C GLU A 34 -12.40 -3.64 20.63
N THR A 35 -11.26 -3.36 20.00
CA THR A 35 -11.20 -2.70 18.69
C THR A 35 -11.75 -3.59 17.58
N ARG A 36 -11.50 -4.91 17.66
CA ARG A 36 -12.02 -5.90 16.71
C ARG A 36 -13.54 -5.98 16.78
N GLU A 37 -14.12 -6.08 17.97
CA GLU A 37 -15.57 -6.13 18.17
C GLU A 37 -16.23 -4.85 17.66
N LYS A 38 -15.68 -3.70 18.02
CA LYS A 38 -16.15 -2.40 17.53
C LYS A 38 -16.10 -2.31 16.00
N LEU A 39 -14.99 -2.73 15.39
CA LEU A 39 -14.80 -2.73 13.94
C LEU A 39 -15.80 -3.63 13.22
N LEU A 40 -16.02 -4.85 13.72
CA LEU A 40 -17.01 -5.77 13.15
C LEU A 40 -18.43 -5.19 13.26
N SER A 41 -18.76 -4.58 14.41
CA SER A 41 -20.03 -3.87 14.60
C SER A 41 -20.21 -2.69 13.64
N ASP A 42 -19.15 -1.92 13.39
CA ASP A 42 -19.23 -0.75 12.50
C ASP A 42 -19.32 -1.17 11.02
N ILE A 43 -18.66 -2.26 10.63
CA ILE A 43 -18.77 -2.85 9.29
C ILE A 43 -20.17 -3.45 9.08
N SER A 44 -20.70 -4.19 10.05
CA SER A 44 -22.03 -4.82 9.92
C SER A 44 -23.15 -3.79 9.75
N LYS A 45 -23.09 -2.65 10.46
CA LYS A 45 -24.04 -1.53 10.27
C LYS A 45 -24.11 -1.02 8.83
N ILE A 46 -23.05 -1.16 8.05
CA ILE A 46 -23.03 -0.76 6.64
C ILE A 46 -23.45 -1.91 5.75
N VAL A 47 -22.80 -3.06 5.94
CA VAL A 47 -23.00 -4.21 5.06
C VAL A 47 -24.43 -4.70 5.17
N ASP A 48 -25.00 -4.78 6.37
CA ASP A 48 -26.35 -5.31 6.64
C ASP A 48 -27.48 -4.30 6.44
N SER A 49 -27.15 -3.04 6.11
CA SER A 49 -28.16 -2.03 5.82
C SER A 49 -28.70 -2.19 4.40
N ASP A 50 -29.98 -2.56 4.28
CA ASP A 50 -30.69 -2.53 2.99
C ASP A 50 -30.99 -1.09 2.51
N ASP A 51 -30.88 -0.11 3.42
CA ASP A 51 -31.07 1.31 3.12
C ASP A 51 -29.73 1.99 2.79
N LYS A 52 -29.61 2.46 1.55
CA LYS A 52 -28.44 3.22 1.05
C LYS A 52 -28.26 4.55 1.77
N LEU A 53 -29.32 5.18 2.27
CA LEU A 53 -29.25 6.43 3.02
C LEU A 53 -28.63 6.21 4.40
N ILE A 54 -29.01 5.12 5.08
CA ILE A 54 -28.44 4.74 6.37
C ILE A 54 -26.96 4.41 6.22
N ALA A 55 -26.58 3.59 5.23
CA ALA A 55 -25.18 3.27 4.95
C ALA A 55 -24.34 4.53 4.64
N THR A 56 -24.91 5.48 3.89
CA THR A 56 -24.25 6.76 3.56
C THR A 56 -24.12 7.66 4.79
N ALA A 57 -25.14 7.73 5.63
CA ALA A 57 -25.13 8.51 6.87
C ALA A 57 -24.08 7.96 7.86
N VAL A 58 -24.00 6.62 8.01
CA VAL A 58 -22.98 5.95 8.83
C VAL A 58 -21.57 6.29 8.31
N ARG A 59 -21.32 6.15 7.00
CA ARG A 59 -20.00 6.49 6.39
C ARG A 59 -19.61 7.96 6.56
N LYS A 60 -20.58 8.88 6.63
CA LYS A 60 -20.35 10.32 6.81
C LYS A 60 -20.25 10.76 8.27
N SER A 61 -20.54 9.87 9.22
CA SER A 61 -20.46 10.23 10.63
C SER A 61 -18.99 10.46 11.04
N ALA A 62 -18.75 11.50 11.85
CA ALA A 62 -17.39 11.92 12.23
C ALA A 62 -16.60 10.85 12.99
N ASN A 63 -17.30 9.87 13.59
CA ASN A 63 -16.71 8.78 14.37
C ASN A 63 -16.56 7.47 13.59
N PHE A 64 -17.01 7.43 12.33
CA PHE A 64 -16.97 6.22 11.54
C PHE A 64 -15.52 5.85 11.20
N LEU A 65 -15.05 4.75 11.79
CA LEU A 65 -13.69 4.22 11.62
C LEU A 65 -12.58 5.25 11.88
N SER A 66 -12.87 6.33 12.63
CA SER A 66 -11.91 7.39 12.95
C SER A 66 -10.75 6.91 13.82
N TYR A 67 -10.92 5.74 14.44
CA TYR A 67 -9.91 5.03 15.23
C TYR A 67 -8.98 4.14 14.39
N LEU A 68 -9.18 4.09 13.07
CA LEU A 68 -8.30 3.38 12.14
C LEU A 68 -7.32 4.36 11.48
N SER A 69 -6.13 3.87 11.15
CA SER A 69 -5.21 4.58 10.25
C SER A 69 -5.80 4.74 8.84
N ARG A 70 -5.21 5.61 8.03
CA ARG A 70 -5.64 5.84 6.63
C ARG A 70 -5.53 4.57 5.79
N GLU A 71 -4.49 3.77 6.01
CA GLU A 71 -4.24 2.51 5.33
C GLU A 71 -5.25 1.44 5.74
N GLU A 72 -5.54 1.31 7.04
CA GLU A 72 -6.54 0.38 7.56
C GLU A 72 -7.95 0.75 7.09
N LEU A 73 -8.28 2.05 7.10
CA LEU A 73 -9.52 2.57 6.56
C LEU A 73 -9.65 2.25 5.07
N THR A 74 -8.56 2.31 4.31
CA THR A 74 -8.57 1.94 2.89
C THR A 74 -8.90 0.46 2.70
N VAL A 75 -8.31 -0.44 3.50
CA VAL A 75 -8.61 -1.88 3.46
C VAL A 75 -10.06 -2.16 3.85
N VAL A 76 -10.55 -1.50 4.90
CA VAL A 76 -11.94 -1.66 5.34
C VAL A 76 -12.92 -1.17 4.27
N ASN A 77 -12.63 -0.05 3.61
CA ASN A 77 -13.47 0.44 2.51
C ASN A 77 -13.49 -0.53 1.32
N HIS A 78 -12.39 -1.21 1.04
CA HIS A 78 -12.35 -2.26 0.00
C HIS A 78 -13.15 -3.50 0.39
N LEU A 79 -13.05 -3.95 1.65
CA LEU A 79 -13.85 -5.07 2.17
C LEU A 79 -15.34 -4.75 2.15
N ILE A 80 -15.73 -3.54 2.54
CA ILE A 80 -17.12 -3.07 2.47
C ILE A 80 -17.64 -3.12 1.03
N LYS A 81 -16.87 -2.62 0.06
CA LYS A 81 -17.26 -2.68 -1.36
C LYS A 81 -17.40 -4.12 -1.86
N ALA A 82 -16.50 -5.02 -1.44
CA ALA A 82 -16.57 -6.43 -1.78
C ALA A 82 -17.89 -7.07 -1.29
N PHE A 83 -18.31 -6.77 -0.06
CA PHE A 83 -19.60 -7.23 0.46
C PHE A 83 -20.80 -6.62 -0.27
N ASP A 84 -20.77 -5.32 -0.58
CA ASP A 84 -21.83 -4.64 -1.33
C ASP A 84 -22.03 -5.31 -2.71
N GLU A 85 -20.94 -5.57 -3.42
CA GLU A 85 -20.96 -6.21 -4.74
C GLU A 85 -21.37 -7.69 -4.67
N HIS A 86 -20.97 -8.41 -3.61
CA HIS A 86 -21.46 -9.78 -3.37
C HIS A 86 -22.98 -9.80 -3.17
N LYS A 87 -23.52 -8.86 -2.38
CA LYS A 87 -24.97 -8.72 -2.19
C LYS A 87 -25.69 -8.40 -3.50
N ASP A 88 -25.11 -7.54 -4.34
CA ASP A 88 -25.70 -7.23 -5.65
C ASP A 88 -25.62 -8.44 -6.60
N ALA A 89 -24.52 -9.18 -6.63
CA ALA A 89 -24.42 -10.44 -7.40
C ALA A 89 -25.46 -11.49 -6.96
N LYS A 90 -25.71 -11.59 -5.65
CA LYS A 90 -26.76 -12.48 -5.10
C LYS A 90 -28.15 -12.08 -5.62
N LYS A 91 -28.46 -10.78 -5.72
CA LYS A 91 -29.71 -10.28 -6.31
C LYS A 91 -29.81 -10.61 -7.81
N PHE A 92 -28.69 -10.61 -8.53
CA PHE A 92 -28.64 -10.94 -9.97
C PHE A 92 -28.57 -12.44 -10.27
N SER A 93 -28.50 -13.31 -9.27
CA SER A 93 -28.35 -14.76 -9.45
C SER A 93 -29.46 -15.40 -10.30
N GLY A 94 -30.68 -14.83 -10.28
CA GLY A 94 -31.80 -15.25 -11.14
C GLY A 94 -31.84 -14.62 -12.54
N LEU A 95 -30.97 -13.64 -12.83
CA LEU A 95 -30.97 -12.87 -14.09
C LEU A 95 -29.79 -13.19 -15.01
N SER A 96 -28.73 -13.83 -14.46
CA SER A 96 -27.73 -14.74 -15.07
C SER A 96 -26.49 -14.26 -15.88
N PRO A 97 -26.38 -13.14 -16.61
CA PRO A 97 -25.08 -12.79 -17.21
C PRO A 97 -24.22 -11.88 -16.32
N LEU A 98 -24.83 -11.15 -15.38
CA LEU A 98 -24.12 -10.14 -14.57
C LEU A 98 -23.59 -10.69 -13.23
N ALA A 99 -24.14 -11.78 -12.72
CA ALA A 99 -23.76 -12.31 -11.41
C ALA A 99 -22.27 -12.68 -11.34
N ILE A 100 -21.75 -13.43 -12.33
CA ILE A 100 -20.34 -13.83 -12.35
C ILE A 100 -19.39 -12.62 -12.50
N PRO A 101 -19.61 -11.68 -13.45
CA PRO A 101 -18.84 -10.43 -13.51
C PRO A 101 -18.88 -9.61 -12.22
N THR A 102 -20.03 -9.49 -11.56
CA THR A 102 -20.13 -8.77 -10.29
C THR A 102 -19.38 -9.47 -9.16
N LEU A 103 -19.36 -10.80 -9.13
CA LEU A 103 -18.52 -11.57 -8.19
C LEU A 103 -17.02 -11.40 -8.47
N LEU A 104 -16.63 -11.22 -9.74
CA LEU A 104 -15.24 -10.91 -10.07
C LEU A 104 -14.83 -9.53 -9.52
N PHE A 105 -15.68 -8.50 -9.65
CA PHE A 105 -15.41 -7.20 -9.02
C PHE A 105 -15.35 -7.30 -7.50
N SER A 106 -16.27 -8.07 -6.90
CA SER A 106 -16.29 -8.31 -5.46
C SER A 106 -14.98 -8.93 -4.98
N LEU A 107 -14.45 -9.93 -5.71
CA LEU A 107 -13.13 -10.49 -5.44
C LEU A 107 -12.01 -9.48 -5.69
N GLU A 108 -12.03 -8.75 -6.81
CA GLU A 108 -11.07 -7.70 -7.09
C GLU A 108 -11.02 -6.68 -5.95
N HIS A 109 -12.15 -6.36 -5.31
CA HIS A 109 -12.21 -5.50 -4.13
C HIS A 109 -11.76 -6.19 -2.84
N ALA A 110 -12.07 -7.47 -2.62
CA ALA A 110 -11.55 -8.24 -1.49
C ALA A 110 -10.00 -8.37 -1.53
N TYR A 111 -9.45 -8.36 -2.75
CA TYR A 111 -8.02 -8.33 -3.05
C TYR A 111 -7.50 -6.91 -3.30
N ALA A 112 -8.35 -5.90 -3.53
CA ALA A 112 -7.92 -4.51 -3.64
C ALA A 112 -7.57 -4.00 -2.24
N GLY A 113 -6.38 -3.41 -2.13
CA GLY A 113 -5.76 -3.20 -0.83
C GLY A 113 -4.86 -4.37 -0.40
N GLN A 114 -4.82 -5.51 -1.10
CA GLN A 114 -3.72 -6.46 -0.96
C GLN A 114 -2.43 -6.00 -1.63
N ASP A 115 -2.37 -5.23 -2.72
CA ASP A 115 -1.03 -4.87 -3.27
C ASP A 115 -0.17 -4.02 -2.31
N LYS A 116 -0.76 -3.45 -1.24
CA LYS A 116 -0.04 -2.88 -0.08
C LYS A 116 0.24 -3.89 1.05
N PHE A 117 -0.41 -5.06 1.05
CA PHE A 117 -0.41 -6.07 2.13
C PHE A 117 -0.14 -7.55 1.70
N ALA A 118 0.04 -7.85 0.40
CA ALA A 118 0.37 -9.16 -0.20
C ALA A 118 1.85 -9.18 -0.56
N LYS A 119 2.67 -9.26 0.49
CA LYS A 119 4.09 -9.56 0.38
C LYS A 119 4.39 -11.05 0.16
N ASP A 120 3.39 -11.89 -0.09
CA ASP A 120 3.56 -13.33 -0.33
C ASP A 120 2.61 -13.80 -1.45
N ASN A 121 2.96 -14.51 -2.52
CA ASN A 121 4.24 -14.85 -3.15
C ASN A 121 3.93 -15.20 -4.62
N THR A 122 4.83 -14.81 -5.54
CA THR A 122 4.95 -15.23 -6.96
C THR A 122 3.98 -14.63 -8.01
N VAL A 123 4.52 -13.89 -9.01
CA VAL A 123 4.28 -14.06 -10.48
C VAL A 123 4.73 -12.87 -11.35
N ASP A 124 5.31 -13.25 -12.50
CA ASP A 124 5.59 -12.57 -13.77
C ASP A 124 6.79 -11.61 -13.86
N ARG A 125 7.88 -12.09 -14.50
CA ARG A 125 9.21 -11.47 -14.55
C ARG A 125 9.26 -10.18 -15.39
N GLN A 126 8.48 -10.05 -16.48
CA GLN A 126 8.49 -8.83 -17.31
C GLN A 126 7.62 -7.71 -16.72
N LYS A 127 6.47 -8.06 -16.12
CA LYS A 127 5.69 -7.12 -15.29
C LYS A 127 6.38 -6.81 -13.97
N SER A 128 7.13 -7.75 -13.40
CA SER A 128 8.03 -7.55 -12.25
C SER A 128 9.18 -6.63 -12.61
N ILE A 129 9.77 -6.65 -13.80
CA ILE A 129 10.82 -5.69 -14.19
C ILE A 129 10.26 -4.27 -14.39
N LYS A 130 9.06 -4.12 -14.97
CA LYS A 130 8.39 -2.80 -15.05
C LYS A 130 7.91 -2.31 -13.68
N ARG A 131 7.35 -3.19 -12.85
CA ARG A 131 6.97 -2.91 -11.46
C ARG A 131 8.19 -2.71 -10.57
N SER A 132 9.31 -3.40 -10.75
CA SER A 132 10.59 -3.12 -10.05
C SER A 132 11.11 -1.79 -10.52
N ARG A 133 11.11 -1.43 -11.80
CA ARG A 133 11.50 -0.06 -12.18
C ARG A 133 10.66 1.03 -11.51
N ILE A 134 9.36 0.80 -11.31
CA ILE A 134 8.46 1.74 -10.61
C ILE A 134 8.65 1.68 -9.09
N LEU A 135 8.75 0.48 -8.49
CA LEU A 135 9.01 0.25 -7.06
C LEU A 135 10.41 0.68 -6.66
N ASP A 136 11.43 0.42 -7.46
CA ASP A 136 12.78 0.94 -7.33
C ASP A 136 12.71 2.47 -7.40
N SER A 137 11.94 3.07 -8.31
CA SER A 137 11.73 4.51 -8.33
C SER A 137 11.06 5.06 -7.07
N LEU A 138 10.13 4.31 -6.45
CA LEU A 138 9.44 4.64 -5.20
C LEU A 138 10.30 4.39 -3.94
N ASN A 139 11.01 3.26 -3.86
CA ASN A 139 11.98 2.94 -2.81
C ASN A 139 13.18 3.88 -2.86
N TYR A 140 13.60 4.30 -4.06
CA TYR A 140 14.55 5.39 -4.21
C TYR A 140 13.95 6.74 -3.86
N SER A 141 12.63 6.91 -3.80
CA SER A 141 12.02 8.11 -3.22
C SER A 141 12.27 8.13 -1.72
N ASP A 142 12.05 7.03 -1.01
CA ASP A 142 12.32 6.94 0.43
C ASP A 142 13.82 7.02 0.74
N ALA A 143 14.66 6.38 -0.08
CA ALA A 143 16.11 6.55 0.01
C ALA A 143 16.53 8.00 -0.25
N ARG A 144 15.86 8.73 -1.15
CA ARG A 144 16.10 10.16 -1.39
C ARG A 144 15.61 11.02 -0.23
N SER A 145 14.46 10.71 0.36
CA SER A 145 13.98 11.38 1.58
C SER A 145 14.95 11.14 2.74
N LYS A 146 15.42 9.90 2.93
CA LYS A 146 16.43 9.58 3.94
C LYS A 146 17.78 10.23 3.64
N THR A 147 18.12 10.38 2.35
CA THR A 147 19.27 11.19 1.93
C THR A 147 19.09 12.63 2.40
N CYS A 148 17.92 13.24 2.20
CA CYS A 148 17.63 14.59 2.70
C CYS A 148 17.75 14.68 4.23
N GLU A 149 17.19 13.71 4.97
CA GLU A 149 17.30 13.67 6.43
C GLU A 149 18.75 13.55 6.89
N LEU A 150 19.55 12.65 6.29
CA LEU A 150 20.95 12.49 6.65
C LEU A 150 21.80 13.70 6.26
N LEU A 151 21.45 14.38 5.16
CA LEU A 151 22.06 15.65 4.79
C LEU A 151 21.74 16.74 5.79
N ASP A 152 20.61 16.69 6.48
CA ASP A 152 20.26 17.66 7.50
C ASP A 152 20.88 17.29 8.87
N GLU A 153 20.73 16.02 9.28
CA GLU A 153 21.26 15.46 10.55
C GLU A 153 22.78 15.55 10.63
N LEU A 154 23.48 15.19 9.56
CA LEU A 154 24.94 15.18 9.51
C LEU A 154 25.52 16.46 8.94
N ARG A 155 24.70 17.50 8.76
CA ARG A 155 25.16 18.76 8.19
C ARG A 155 26.24 19.36 9.11
N PRO A 156 27.45 19.63 8.59
CA PRO A 156 28.44 20.41 9.33
C PRO A 156 27.90 21.81 9.59
N GLU A 157 28.32 22.46 10.69
CA GLU A 157 27.88 23.83 11.02
C GLU A 157 28.16 24.85 9.90
N SER A 158 29.22 24.61 9.11
CA SER A 158 29.56 25.43 7.93
C SER A 158 28.67 25.18 6.70
N GLY A 159 27.74 24.23 6.77
CA GLY A 159 27.01 23.68 5.64
C GLY A 159 27.86 22.73 4.78
N TRP A 160 27.20 22.08 3.81
CA TRP A 160 27.87 21.24 2.82
C TRP A 160 28.52 22.09 1.73
N LYS A 161 29.79 21.80 1.40
CA LYS A 161 30.50 22.58 0.38
C LYS A 161 30.13 22.17 -1.04
N ASP A 162 29.97 20.87 -1.29
CA ASP A 162 29.61 20.31 -2.59
C ASP A 162 28.95 18.93 -2.46
N GLU A 163 28.34 18.45 -3.55
CA GLU A 163 27.61 17.18 -3.57
C GLU A 163 28.51 15.98 -3.27
N ASN A 164 29.81 16.05 -3.57
CA ASN A 164 30.72 14.93 -3.35
C ASN A 164 31.11 14.80 -1.88
N GLN A 165 31.33 15.92 -1.20
CA GLN A 165 31.59 15.96 0.24
C GLN A 165 30.36 15.44 0.98
N ALA A 166 29.18 15.97 0.63
CA ALA A 166 27.91 15.57 1.22
C ALA A 166 27.60 14.09 0.99
N ALA A 167 27.75 13.61 -0.26
CA ALA A 167 27.55 12.21 -0.58
C ALA A 167 28.50 11.29 0.19
N THR A 168 29.76 11.70 0.41
CA THR A 168 30.74 10.89 1.18
C THR A 168 30.38 10.86 2.67
N GLY A 169 29.98 12.01 3.24
CA GLY A 169 29.64 12.13 4.66
C GLY A 169 28.43 11.29 5.08
N ILE A 170 27.43 11.17 4.21
CA ILE A 170 26.22 10.39 4.50
C ILE A 170 26.28 8.95 3.97
N MET A 171 27.30 8.62 3.16
CA MET A 171 27.31 7.39 2.36
C MET A 171 27.16 6.13 3.20
N GLU A 172 27.93 6.02 4.28
CA GLU A 172 27.95 4.81 5.11
C GLU A 172 26.61 4.65 5.85
N LYS A 173 26.09 5.71 6.48
CA LYS A 173 24.77 5.68 7.13
C LYS A 173 23.65 5.37 6.13
N LEU A 174 23.70 5.94 4.93
CA LEU A 174 22.69 5.65 3.91
C LEU A 174 22.84 4.24 3.37
N LYS A 175 24.06 3.72 3.22
CA LYS A 175 24.31 2.33 2.81
C LYS A 175 23.79 1.35 3.84
N GLU A 176 24.01 1.61 5.13
CA GLU A 176 23.42 0.83 6.22
C GLU A 176 21.89 0.84 6.14
N TYR A 177 21.29 2.02 5.94
CA TYR A 177 19.84 2.15 5.76
C TYR A 177 19.33 1.35 4.55
N LEU A 178 19.97 1.51 3.39
CA LEU A 178 19.60 0.80 2.16
C LEU A 178 19.71 -0.72 2.32
N ASN A 179 20.77 -1.20 3.01
CA ASN A 179 20.95 -2.61 3.31
C ASN A 179 19.87 -3.12 4.28
N LYS A 180 19.59 -2.34 5.35
CA LYS A 180 18.57 -2.66 6.36
C LYS A 180 17.19 -2.78 5.75
N GLU A 181 16.82 -1.80 4.93
CA GLU A 181 15.53 -1.76 4.23
C GLU A 181 15.51 -2.65 2.98
N LYS A 182 16.59 -3.42 2.74
CA LYS A 182 16.75 -4.36 1.62
C LYS A 182 16.49 -3.73 0.25
N ILE A 183 16.77 -2.43 0.11
CA ILE A 183 16.60 -1.69 -1.14
C ILE A 183 17.77 -2.05 -2.07
N ARG A 184 17.48 -2.87 -3.08
CA ARG A 184 18.48 -3.29 -4.08
C ARG A 184 18.87 -2.12 -4.98
N TYR A 185 20.16 -1.80 -5.01
CA TYR A 185 20.75 -0.94 -6.03
C TYR A 185 21.58 -1.74 -7.04
N PRO A 186 21.74 -1.27 -8.30
CA PRO A 186 22.40 -2.05 -9.35
C PRO A 186 23.71 -2.65 -8.86
N GLN A 187 23.82 -3.97 -9.03
CA GLN A 187 24.87 -4.80 -8.45
C GLN A 187 26.27 -4.27 -8.77
N SER A 188 26.94 -3.81 -7.72
CA SER A 188 28.16 -4.46 -7.21
C SER A 188 28.53 -3.76 -5.91
N HIS A 189 29.11 -4.48 -4.97
CA HIS A 189 29.57 -4.01 -3.66
C HIS A 189 30.68 -2.95 -3.77
N ASN A 190 30.40 -1.80 -4.38
CA ASN A 190 31.39 -0.77 -4.64
C ASN A 190 30.85 0.59 -4.20
N ALA A 191 31.49 1.18 -3.18
CA ALA A 191 31.13 2.48 -2.61
C ALA A 191 31.08 3.59 -3.68
N ALA A 192 31.90 3.46 -4.73
CA ALA A 192 31.91 4.38 -5.86
C ALA A 192 30.57 4.46 -6.62
N SER A 193 29.83 3.35 -6.72
CA SER A 193 28.55 3.30 -7.42
C SER A 193 27.44 3.99 -6.63
N LEU A 194 27.44 3.82 -5.30
CA LEU A 194 26.49 4.51 -4.42
C LEU A 194 26.79 6.02 -4.37
N LYS A 195 28.07 6.41 -4.29
CA LYS A 195 28.46 7.82 -4.35
C LYS A 195 27.99 8.47 -5.65
N LYS A 196 28.19 7.82 -6.80
CA LYS A 196 27.69 8.31 -8.11
C LYS A 196 26.17 8.47 -8.12
N LEU A 197 25.44 7.52 -7.53
CA LEU A 197 23.98 7.57 -7.42
C LEU A 197 23.53 8.77 -6.58
N LEU A 198 24.18 8.99 -5.42
CA LEU A 198 23.88 10.10 -4.51
C LEU A 198 24.14 11.47 -5.15
N VAL A 199 25.31 11.63 -5.77
CA VAL A 199 25.65 12.87 -6.47
C VAL A 199 24.65 13.13 -7.60
N ASN A 200 24.22 12.08 -8.32
CA ASN A 200 23.20 12.22 -9.35
C ASN A 200 21.84 12.66 -8.78
N TRP A 201 21.46 12.18 -7.59
CA TRP A 201 20.24 12.64 -6.92
C TRP A 201 20.35 14.10 -6.50
N MET A 202 21.44 14.49 -5.85
CA MET A 202 21.66 15.88 -5.43
C MET A 202 21.66 16.86 -6.63
N LYS A 203 22.07 16.40 -7.81
CA LYS A 203 22.09 17.25 -9.02
C LYS A 203 20.78 17.29 -9.79
N LYS A 204 20.09 16.15 -9.91
CA LYS A 204 18.95 16.00 -10.84
C LYS A 204 17.59 15.85 -10.17
N ARG A 205 17.54 15.73 -8.84
CA ARG A 205 16.28 15.55 -8.10
C ARG A 205 16.07 16.75 -7.20
N ASP A 206 15.08 17.55 -7.57
CA ASP A 206 14.83 18.86 -6.97
C ASP A 206 14.72 18.79 -5.44
N ILE A 207 14.05 17.77 -4.90
CA ILE A 207 13.91 17.59 -3.44
C ILE A 207 15.24 17.36 -2.70
N VAL A 208 16.19 16.64 -3.30
CA VAL A 208 17.50 16.34 -2.67
C VAL A 208 18.44 17.51 -2.88
N LYS A 209 18.36 18.15 -4.04
CA LYS A 209 19.07 19.38 -4.35
C LYS A 209 18.72 20.48 -3.34
N LEU A 210 17.42 20.68 -3.10
CA LEU A 210 16.93 21.64 -2.11
C LEU A 210 17.41 21.31 -0.70
N ALA A 211 17.38 20.03 -0.29
CA ALA A 211 17.89 19.63 1.02
C ALA A 211 19.41 19.80 1.16
N LEU A 212 20.18 19.69 0.07
CA LEU A 212 21.61 19.99 0.09
C LEU A 212 21.89 21.50 0.23
N GLU A 213 21.13 22.31 -0.52
CA GLU A 213 21.29 23.76 -0.60
C GLU A 213 20.67 24.52 0.58
N GLN A 214 19.84 23.84 1.38
CA GLN A 214 19.28 24.39 2.62
C GLN A 214 20.39 24.82 3.58
N LYS A 215 20.36 26.08 3.99
CA LYS A 215 21.20 26.61 5.07
C LYS A 215 20.51 26.38 6.40
N GLN A 216 21.25 25.88 7.40
CA GLN A 216 20.73 25.58 8.73
C GLN A 216 19.99 26.80 9.29
N SER A 217 18.70 26.63 9.59
CA SER A 217 17.94 27.57 10.39
C SER A 217 17.93 27.03 11.82
N ARG A 218 19.09 27.14 12.47
CA ARG A 218 19.42 26.72 13.85
C ARG A 218 19.46 25.22 14.11
#